data_AF-A0AAD7IFA8-F1
#
_entry.id   AF-A0AAD7IFA8-F1
#
_cell.length_a   1.000
_cell.length_b   1.000
_cell.length_c   1.000
_cell.angle_alpha   90.00
_cell.angle_beta   90.00
_cell.angle_gamma   90.00
#
_symmetry.space_group_name_H-M   'P 1'
#
loop_
_entity.id
_entity.type
_entity.pdbx_description
1 polymer ?
#
loop_
_entity_poly.entity_id
_entity_poly.type
_entity_poly.pdbx_seq_one_letter_code
_entity_poly.pdbx_strand_id
1 'polypeptide(L)'
;MVVNLHGPSDVHTPTPGPNPRLTSIEDTAYVLQSACPEVLLEWASPDGYPWGIHANSSRMNLPYQLERFAGDADTPCLWVRSMTCTGLAGTAQAKCAPCRSVKVGRILETRAQSAAAHNPYQYLTHSQLVDALWEMTAEKNEQTLKNLNMARKVSRSTSRMSDQKRLIMAIATSDSPRLNSLMRVAIKQRTLTAVCFQLGRKR
;
A
#
# COMPACT_ATOMS: atom_id res chain seq x y z
N MET A 1 37.09 -13.75 20.08
CA MET A 1 37.42 -15.14 19.69
C MET A 1 38.22 -15.06 18.41
N VAL A 2 39.53 -15.26 18.53
CA VAL A 2 40.49 -15.23 17.43
C VAL A 2 40.82 -16.69 17.12
N VAL A 3 40.60 -17.13 15.88
CA VAL A 3 41.05 -18.43 15.40
C VAL A 3 41.88 -18.18 14.16
N ASN A 4 43.20 -18.23 14.37
CA ASN A 4 44.20 -18.50 13.34
C ASN A 4 44.33 -20.02 13.23
N LEU A 5 44.66 -20.54 12.03
CA LEU A 5 45.43 -21.77 11.73
C LEU A 5 45.29 -22.02 10.20
N HIS A 6 46.07 -21.34 9.37
CA HIS A 6 47.19 -21.92 8.61
C HIS A 6 47.20 -23.45 8.48
N GLY A 7 46.96 -23.93 7.25
CA GLY A 7 47.31 -25.27 6.78
C GLY A 7 48.08 -25.14 5.44
N PRO A 8 49.26 -25.74 5.29
CA PRO A 8 49.97 -25.85 4.01
C PRO A 8 49.62 -27.16 3.29
N SER A 9 50.15 -27.31 2.07
CA SER A 9 50.13 -28.50 1.19
C SER A 9 48.95 -28.52 0.20
N ASP A 10 49.10 -28.65 -1.13
CA ASP A 10 50.14 -29.28 -1.93
C ASP A 10 50.31 -28.55 -3.28
N VAL A 11 51.57 -28.38 -3.71
CA VAL A 11 51.92 -27.91 -5.05
C VAL A 11 51.94 -29.13 -5.98
N HIS A 12 50.89 -29.29 -6.79
CA HIS A 12 50.91 -30.16 -7.95
C HIS A 12 51.48 -29.41 -9.15
N THR A 13 52.67 -29.81 -9.59
CA THR A 13 53.24 -29.45 -10.88
C THR A 13 52.60 -30.29 -11.98
N PRO A 14 51.83 -29.69 -12.91
CA PRO A 14 51.29 -30.42 -14.05
C PRO A 14 52.40 -30.72 -15.06
N THR A 15 52.40 -31.96 -15.55
CA THR A 15 53.26 -32.48 -16.60
C THR A 15 52.88 -31.87 -17.96
N PRO A 16 53.85 -31.45 -18.79
CA PRO A 16 53.56 -30.91 -20.12
C PRO A 16 53.21 -32.05 -21.09
N GLY A 17 51.93 -32.15 -21.43
CA GLY A 17 51.45 -33.04 -22.49
C GLY A 17 51.82 -32.53 -23.89
N PRO A 18 51.89 -33.42 -24.90
CA PRO A 18 52.32 -33.11 -26.25
C PRO A 18 51.38 -32.12 -26.96
N ASN A 19 51.99 -31.07 -27.52
CA ASN A 19 51.38 -30.00 -28.30
C ASN A 19 50.45 -30.54 -29.43
N PRO A 20 49.13 -30.32 -29.35
CA PRO A 20 48.27 -30.49 -30.50
C PRO A 20 48.56 -29.38 -31.51
N ARG A 21 48.84 -29.82 -32.74
CA ARG A 21 49.02 -29.03 -33.96
C ARG A 21 48.09 -27.81 -34.01
N LEU A 22 48.71 -26.63 -34.18
CA LEU A 22 48.09 -25.42 -34.71
C LEU A 22 47.45 -25.71 -36.07
N THR A 23 46.14 -25.95 -36.08
CA THR A 23 45.31 -25.85 -37.27
C THR A 23 44.57 -24.52 -37.23
N SER A 24 44.85 -23.69 -38.25
CA SER A 24 44.01 -22.63 -38.78
C SER A 24 43.56 -21.55 -37.79
N ILE A 25 44.12 -20.35 -37.99
CA ILE A 25 43.59 -19.07 -37.53
C ILE A 25 42.17 -18.96 -38.11
N GLU A 26 41.17 -19.36 -37.32
CA GLU A 26 39.79 -18.97 -37.57
C GLU A 26 39.76 -17.45 -37.46
N ASP A 27 39.26 -16.80 -38.50
CA ASP A 27 38.79 -15.42 -38.48
C ASP A 27 37.69 -15.30 -37.41
N THR A 28 38.08 -15.27 -36.12
CA THR A 28 37.23 -14.83 -35.04
C THR A 28 37.03 -13.35 -35.26
N ALA A 29 36.05 -13.03 -36.09
CA ALA A 29 35.47 -11.71 -36.21
C ALA A 29 35.20 -11.22 -34.78
N TYR A 30 35.96 -10.23 -34.33
CA TYR A 30 35.70 -9.54 -33.08
C TYR A 30 34.29 -8.96 -33.19
N VAL A 31 33.32 -9.67 -32.64
CA VAL A 31 31.95 -9.17 -32.52
C VAL A 31 32.05 -7.97 -31.59
N LEU A 32 31.92 -6.77 -32.16
CA LEU A 32 31.84 -5.53 -31.40
C LEU A 32 30.65 -5.65 -30.44
N GLN A 33 30.95 -5.98 -29.19
CA GLN A 33 29.95 -6.07 -28.13
C GLN A 33 29.47 -4.67 -27.80
N SER A 34 28.30 -4.32 -28.32
CA SER A 34 27.60 -3.11 -27.91
C SER A 34 26.91 -3.33 -26.55
N ALA A 35 26.88 -2.28 -25.73
CA ALA A 35 26.11 -2.27 -24.49
C ALA A 35 24.64 -2.61 -24.77
N CYS A 36 24.02 -3.42 -23.91
CA CYS A 36 22.61 -3.78 -24.05
C CYS A 36 21.73 -2.52 -24.03
N PRO A 37 20.93 -2.25 -25.08
CA PRO A 37 20.04 -1.11 -25.09
C PRO A 37 18.95 -1.28 -24.02
N GLU A 38 18.49 -0.15 -23.49
CA GLU A 38 17.39 -0.10 -22.53
C GLU A 38 16.07 -0.58 -23.16
N VAL A 39 15.13 -0.99 -22.31
CA VAL A 39 13.82 -1.46 -22.75
C VAL A 39 12.78 -0.40 -22.46
N LEU A 40 12.13 0.08 -23.51
CA LEU A 40 10.93 0.90 -23.37
C LEU A 40 9.87 0.12 -22.59
N LEU A 41 9.46 0.70 -21.48
CA LEU A 41 8.35 0.24 -20.68
C LEU A 41 7.07 0.83 -21.28
N GLU A 42 6.30 -0.01 -21.96
CA GLU A 42 4.95 0.34 -22.41
C GLU A 42 4.04 0.52 -21.18
N TRP A 43 3.57 1.75 -20.98
CA TRP A 43 2.68 2.10 -19.90
C TRP A 43 1.70 3.18 -20.37
N ALA A 44 0.44 3.11 -19.94
CA ALA A 44 -0.64 3.94 -20.50
C ALA A 44 -0.43 5.45 -20.28
N SER A 45 0.10 5.83 -19.12
CA SER A 45 0.53 7.20 -18.81
C SER A 45 1.51 7.17 -17.64
N PRO A 46 2.65 7.88 -17.69
CA PRO A 46 3.63 7.83 -16.62
C PRO A 46 3.16 8.47 -15.31
N ASP A 47 2.14 9.32 -15.34
CA ASP A 47 1.47 9.79 -14.13
C ASP A 47 0.73 8.64 -13.44
N GLY A 48 0.29 7.64 -14.20
CA GLY A 48 -0.32 6.42 -13.69
C GLY A 48 0.70 5.37 -13.22
N TYR A 49 2.01 5.61 -13.37
CA TYR A 49 3.02 4.66 -12.93
C TYR A 49 3.12 4.66 -11.38
N PRO A 50 3.13 3.50 -10.71
CA PRO A 50 3.15 3.44 -9.25
C PRO A 50 4.56 3.70 -8.70
N TRP A 51 5.01 4.96 -8.75
CA TRP A 51 6.36 5.38 -8.34
C TRP A 51 6.77 4.92 -6.93
N GLY A 52 5.79 4.74 -6.04
CA GLY A 52 6.00 4.22 -4.68
C GLY A 52 6.69 2.86 -4.60
N ILE A 53 6.61 2.02 -5.64
CA ILE A 53 7.31 0.72 -5.66
C ILE A 53 8.84 0.85 -5.62
N HIS A 54 9.37 1.99 -6.06
CA HIS A 54 10.82 2.24 -6.13
C HIS A 54 11.38 2.86 -4.86
N ALA A 55 10.52 3.48 -4.03
CA ALA A 55 10.95 4.09 -2.77
C ALA A 55 11.58 3.06 -1.80
N ASN A 56 11.22 1.78 -1.94
CA ASN A 56 11.77 0.66 -1.18
C ASN A 56 12.33 -0.43 -2.10
N SER A 57 13.10 -0.04 -3.11
CA SER A 57 13.69 -0.95 -4.12
C SER A 57 14.42 -2.15 -3.50
N SER A 58 15.08 -1.96 -2.36
CA SER A 58 15.78 -3.01 -1.59
C SER A 58 14.86 -4.07 -0.97
N ARG A 59 13.58 -3.76 -0.72
CA ARG A 59 12.60 -4.72 -0.18
C ARG A 59 11.77 -5.40 -1.26
N MET A 60 11.58 -4.73 -2.39
CA MET A 60 10.64 -5.20 -3.40
C MET A 60 11.25 -6.20 -4.39
N ASN A 61 12.57 -6.39 -4.43
CA ASN A 61 13.23 -7.30 -5.39
C ASN A 61 12.62 -7.19 -6.79
N LEU A 62 12.54 -5.96 -7.32
CA LEU A 62 12.04 -5.75 -8.67
C LEU A 62 13.02 -6.42 -9.64
N PRO A 63 12.56 -7.22 -10.64
CA PRO A 63 13.46 -7.88 -11.58
C PRO A 63 14.02 -6.89 -12.63
N TYR A 64 13.77 -5.59 -12.46
CA TYR A 64 14.22 -4.51 -13.31
C TYR A 64 14.54 -3.26 -12.47
N GLN A 65 15.42 -2.43 -13.02
CA GLN A 65 15.78 -1.09 -12.56
C GLN A 65 15.22 -0.06 -13.54
N LEU A 66 14.72 1.07 -13.03
CA LEU A 66 14.43 2.24 -13.85
C LEU A 66 15.74 2.98 -14.14
N GLU A 67 16.04 3.21 -15.41
CA GLU A 67 17.25 3.91 -15.84
C GLU A 67 16.95 5.36 -16.19
N ARG A 68 15.92 5.57 -17.01
CA ARG A 68 15.65 6.88 -17.59
C ARG A 68 14.16 7.14 -17.74
N PHE A 69 13.80 8.38 -17.46
CA PHE A 69 12.54 8.98 -17.89
C PHE A 69 12.86 9.97 -19.00
N ALA A 70 12.41 9.69 -20.21
CA ALA A 70 12.66 10.54 -21.36
C ALA A 70 11.55 10.39 -22.38
N GLY A 71 11.16 11.48 -23.01
CA GLY A 71 10.10 11.54 -23.99
C GLY A 71 9.60 12.97 -24.07
N ASP A 72 8.86 13.28 -25.13
CA ASP A 72 8.20 14.57 -25.24
C ASP A 72 7.10 14.69 -24.17
N ALA A 73 6.66 15.91 -23.89
CA ALA A 73 5.60 16.18 -22.91
C ALA A 73 4.31 15.39 -23.23
N ASP A 74 4.07 15.11 -24.51
CA ASP A 74 2.89 14.38 -24.98
C ASP A 74 3.05 12.86 -24.92
N THR A 75 4.28 12.34 -25.01
CA THR A 75 4.60 10.91 -24.98
C THR A 75 5.79 10.60 -24.08
N PRO A 76 5.66 10.87 -22.78
CA PRO A 76 6.71 10.54 -21.82
C PRO A 76 6.94 9.02 -21.79
N CYS A 77 8.19 8.60 -21.98
CA CYS A 77 8.58 7.19 -22.01
C CYS A 77 9.42 6.81 -20.80
N LEU A 78 9.16 5.62 -20.27
CA LEU A 78 9.91 5.01 -19.17
C LEU A 78 10.86 3.96 -19.74
N TRP A 79 12.12 4.00 -19.33
CA TRP A 79 13.12 3.02 -19.75
C TRP A 79 13.56 2.17 -18.57
N VAL A 80 13.47 0.85 -18.75
CA VAL A 80 13.84 -0.14 -17.75
C VAL A 80 14.97 -1.03 -18.25
N ARG A 81 15.74 -1.55 -17.30
CA ARG A 81 16.78 -2.55 -17.53
C ARG A 81 16.56 -3.72 -16.58
N SER A 82 16.69 -4.95 -17.05
CA SER A 82 16.61 -6.11 -16.16
C SER A 82 17.76 -6.09 -15.14
N MET A 83 17.49 -6.47 -13.89
CA MET A 83 18.54 -6.63 -12.86
C MET A 83 19.54 -7.74 -13.19
N THR A 84 19.15 -8.68 -14.07
CA THR A 84 20.02 -9.75 -14.58
C THR A 84 20.49 -9.47 -16.00
N CYS A 85 20.47 -8.21 -16.43
CA CYS A 85 21.00 -7.80 -17.73
C CYS A 85 22.48 -8.19 -17.84
N THR A 86 22.82 -8.90 -18.91
CA THR A 86 24.21 -9.33 -19.18
C THR A 86 25.11 -8.19 -19.64
N GLY A 87 24.55 -7.01 -19.93
CA GLY A 87 25.27 -5.87 -20.50
C GLY A 87 25.68 -6.04 -21.97
N LEU A 88 25.58 -7.26 -22.52
CA LEU A 88 26.08 -7.62 -23.85
C LEU A 88 24.90 -7.91 -24.79
N ALA A 89 24.80 -7.13 -25.86
CA ALA A 89 23.87 -7.40 -26.97
C ALA A 89 24.57 -8.26 -28.03
N GLY A 90 23.97 -9.39 -28.42
CA GLY A 90 24.57 -10.34 -29.37
C GLY A 90 24.67 -9.82 -30.81
N THR A 91 23.86 -8.83 -31.16
CA THR A 91 23.94 -8.06 -32.42
C THR A 91 23.68 -6.59 -32.08
N ALA A 92 24.19 -5.68 -32.93
CA ALA A 92 24.32 -4.24 -32.65
C ALA A 92 23.06 -3.48 -32.16
N GLN A 93 21.88 -4.12 -32.16
CA GLN A 93 20.62 -3.50 -31.71
C GLN A 93 19.70 -4.46 -30.93
N ALA A 94 20.10 -5.71 -30.69
CA ALA A 94 19.24 -6.67 -30.00
C ALA A 94 19.35 -6.51 -28.48
N LYS A 95 18.21 -6.27 -27.82
CA LYS A 95 18.07 -6.37 -26.35
C LYS A 95 18.53 -7.75 -25.89
N CYS A 96 19.24 -7.84 -24.77
CA CYS A 96 19.61 -9.13 -24.19
C CYS A 96 18.35 -9.91 -23.76
N ALA A 97 18.43 -11.25 -23.71
CA ALA A 97 17.28 -12.10 -23.38
C ALA A 97 16.60 -11.74 -22.04
N PRO A 98 17.34 -11.41 -20.94
CA PRO A 98 16.73 -10.93 -19.70
C PRO A 98 15.94 -9.64 -19.87
N CYS A 99 16.50 -8.63 -20.55
CA CYS A 99 15.80 -7.36 -20.80
C CYS A 99 14.54 -7.56 -21.66
N ARG A 100 14.59 -8.46 -22.66
CA ARG A 100 13.44 -8.76 -23.52
C ARG A 100 12.30 -9.46 -22.76
N SER A 101 12.59 -10.18 -21.67
CA SER A 101 11.58 -10.92 -20.91
C SER A 101 10.89 -10.10 -19.81
N VAL A 102 11.34 -8.87 -19.54
CA VAL A 102 10.74 -7.99 -18.52
C VAL A 102 9.33 -7.57 -18.96
N LYS A 103 8.31 -8.15 -18.30
CA LYS A 103 6.89 -7.79 -18.46
C LYS A 103 6.40 -7.02 -17.24
N VAL A 104 6.75 -5.74 -17.14
CA VAL A 104 6.46 -4.91 -15.95
C VAL A 104 4.97 -4.88 -15.61
N GLY A 105 4.07 -4.72 -16.61
CA GLY A 105 2.62 -4.68 -16.36
C GLY A 105 2.10 -5.89 -15.59
N ARG A 106 2.48 -7.08 -16.04
CA ARG A 106 2.08 -8.33 -15.38
C ARG A 106 2.71 -8.46 -13.98
N ILE A 107 3.94 -7.99 -13.78
CA ILE A 107 4.61 -8.01 -12.47
C ILE A 107 3.85 -7.11 -11.48
N LEU A 108 3.47 -5.91 -11.90
CA LEU A 108 2.75 -4.96 -11.05
C LEU A 108 1.34 -5.45 -10.73
N GLU A 109 0.63 -6.00 -11.71
CA GLU A 109 -0.70 -6.57 -11.51
C GLU A 109 -0.68 -7.76 -10.54
N THR A 110 0.25 -8.70 -10.74
CA THR A 110 0.41 -9.86 -9.85
C THR A 110 0.73 -9.41 -8.42
N ARG A 111 1.57 -8.39 -8.27
CA ARG A 111 1.93 -7.84 -6.96
C ARG A 111 0.80 -7.07 -6.29
N ALA A 112 0.00 -6.35 -7.07
CA ALA A 112 -1.21 -5.70 -6.57
C ALA A 112 -2.19 -6.74 -6.02
N GLN A 113 -2.36 -7.86 -6.72
CA GLN A 113 -3.20 -8.97 -6.26
C GLN A 113 -2.63 -9.69 -5.02
N SER A 114 -1.30 -9.80 -4.92
CA SER A 114 -0.62 -10.46 -3.79
C SER A 114 -0.26 -9.51 -2.64
N ALA A 115 -0.68 -8.25 -2.71
CA ALA A 115 -0.31 -7.25 -1.72
C ALA A 115 -0.91 -7.62 -0.36
N ALA A 116 -0.11 -7.51 0.70
CA ALA A 116 -0.60 -7.77 2.04
C ALA A 116 -1.72 -6.78 2.39
N ALA A 117 -2.73 -7.23 3.15
CA ALA A 117 -3.90 -6.44 3.51
C ALA A 117 -3.57 -5.09 4.17
N HIS A 118 -2.39 -4.96 4.78
CA HIS A 118 -1.93 -3.76 5.46
C HIS A 118 -1.16 -2.76 4.57
N ASN A 119 -0.82 -3.12 3.33
CA ASN A 119 -0.15 -2.20 2.39
C ASN A 119 -0.53 -2.45 0.91
N PRO A 120 -1.82 -2.39 0.54
CA PRO A 120 -2.25 -2.57 -0.84
C PRO A 120 -1.91 -1.35 -1.73
N TYR A 121 -1.77 -0.16 -1.13
CA TYR A 121 -1.70 1.11 -1.85
C TYR A 121 -0.41 1.32 -2.65
N GLN A 122 0.70 0.69 -2.25
CA GLN A 122 1.99 0.88 -2.91
C GLN A 122 2.04 0.37 -4.37
N TYR A 123 1.10 -0.50 -4.76
CA TYR A 123 1.00 -1.04 -6.12
C TYR A 123 -0.12 -0.40 -6.94
N LEU A 124 -0.90 0.51 -6.34
CA LEU A 124 -1.96 1.20 -7.03
C LEU A 124 -1.40 2.32 -7.90
N THR A 125 -2.03 2.50 -9.05
CA THR A 125 -1.81 3.67 -9.91
C THR A 125 -2.29 4.95 -9.22
N HIS A 126 -1.84 6.11 -9.69
CA HIS A 126 -2.27 7.40 -9.12
C HIS A 126 -3.79 7.58 -9.15
N SER A 127 -4.47 7.21 -10.25
CA SER A 127 -5.94 7.29 -10.32
C SER A 127 -6.62 6.38 -9.29
N GLN A 128 -6.14 5.14 -9.15
CA GLN A 128 -6.66 4.21 -8.14
C GLN A 128 -6.40 4.71 -6.70
N LEU A 129 -5.29 5.40 -6.45
CA LEU A 129 -5.01 6.03 -5.16
C LEU A 129 -5.96 7.19 -4.88
N VAL A 130 -6.29 7.99 -5.90
CA VAL A 130 -7.30 9.05 -5.79
C VAL A 130 -8.65 8.42 -5.46
N ASP A 131 -9.10 7.42 -6.21
CA ASP A 131 -10.38 6.74 -5.95
C ASP A 131 -10.44 6.16 -4.53
N ALA A 132 -9.38 5.47 -4.10
CA ALA A 132 -9.28 4.95 -2.73
C ALA A 132 -9.31 6.07 -1.67
N LEU A 133 -8.67 7.22 -1.93
CA LEU A 133 -8.74 8.38 -1.04
C LEU A 133 -10.16 8.93 -0.92
N TRP A 134 -10.90 8.98 -2.02
CA TRP A 134 -12.30 9.44 -2.01
C TRP A 134 -13.18 8.47 -1.22
N GLU A 135 -13.03 7.17 -1.44
CA GLU A 135 -13.75 6.14 -0.69
C GLU A 135 -13.47 6.22 0.82
N MET A 136 -12.19 6.26 1.22
CA MET A 136 -11.80 6.44 2.63
C MET A 136 -12.33 7.72 3.24
N THR A 137 -12.33 8.82 2.47
CA THR A 137 -12.86 10.10 2.93
C THR A 137 -14.37 10.01 3.16
N ALA A 138 -15.11 9.35 2.26
CA ALA A 138 -16.52 9.11 2.42
C ALA A 138 -16.81 8.24 3.66
N GLU A 139 -16.08 7.14 3.84
CA GLU A 139 -16.24 6.25 5.01
C GLU A 139 -15.93 7.00 6.32
N LYS A 140 -14.84 7.77 6.36
CA LYS A 140 -14.48 8.60 7.51
C LYS A 140 -15.59 9.59 7.86
N ASN A 141 -16.18 10.24 6.86
CA ASN A 141 -17.28 11.18 7.07
C ASN A 141 -18.52 10.46 7.62
N GLU A 142 -18.86 9.30 7.09
CA GLU A 142 -19.96 8.47 7.59
C GLU A 142 -19.74 8.06 9.05
N GLN A 143 -18.55 7.56 9.39
CA GLN A 143 -18.22 7.17 10.77
C GLN A 143 -18.22 8.37 11.72
N THR A 144 -17.76 9.54 11.25
CA THR A 144 -17.83 10.79 12.02
C THR A 144 -19.27 11.17 12.35
N LEU A 145 -20.17 11.08 11.36
CA LEU A 145 -21.60 11.33 11.56
C LEU A 145 -22.24 10.32 12.53
N LYS A 146 -21.89 9.02 12.41
CA LYS A 146 -22.33 7.98 13.36
C LYS A 146 -21.87 8.31 14.78
N ASN A 147 -20.60 8.68 14.96
CA ASN A 147 -20.04 9.06 16.26
C ASN A 147 -20.74 10.28 16.87
N LEU A 148 -21.00 11.33 16.08
CA LEU A 148 -21.75 12.50 16.55
C LEU A 148 -23.17 12.15 16.98
N ASN A 149 -23.86 11.29 16.23
CA ASN A 149 -25.19 10.82 16.58
C ASN A 149 -25.20 9.98 17.87
N MET A 150 -24.21 9.10 18.02
CA MET A 150 -24.02 8.31 19.26
C MET A 150 -23.71 9.22 20.45
N ALA A 151 -22.80 10.19 20.30
CA ALA A 151 -22.47 11.15 21.35
C ALA A 151 -23.71 11.95 21.81
N ARG A 152 -24.53 12.42 20.87
CA ARG A 152 -25.81 13.08 21.18
C ARG A 152 -26.78 12.14 21.89
N LYS A 153 -26.84 10.86 21.50
CA LYS A 153 -27.69 9.85 22.16
C LYS A 153 -27.24 9.60 23.61
N VAL A 154 -25.94 9.42 23.83
CA VAL A 154 -25.36 9.24 25.17
C VAL A 154 -25.63 10.48 26.02
N SER A 155 -25.37 11.68 25.52
CA SER A 155 -25.64 12.94 26.23
C SER A 155 -27.11 13.04 26.68
N ARG A 156 -28.07 12.76 25.78
CA ARG A 156 -29.50 12.74 26.14
C ARG A 156 -29.82 11.69 27.20
N SER A 157 -29.27 10.48 27.09
CA SER A 157 -29.48 9.42 28.09
C SER A 157 -28.91 9.82 29.44
N THR A 158 -27.71 10.39 29.50
CA THR A 158 -27.09 10.88 30.73
C THR A 158 -27.90 11.99 31.38
N SER A 159 -28.40 12.96 30.60
CA SER A 159 -29.31 14.00 31.11
C SER A 159 -30.57 13.39 31.71
N ARG A 160 -31.21 12.43 31.02
CA ARG A 160 -32.40 11.73 31.52
C ARG A 160 -32.14 10.98 32.83
N MET A 161 -31.00 10.30 32.95
CA MET A 161 -30.61 9.63 34.19
C MET A 161 -30.40 10.62 35.34
N SER A 162 -29.78 11.77 35.07
CA SER A 162 -29.61 12.84 36.05
C SER A 162 -30.95 13.39 36.53
N ASP A 163 -31.90 13.61 35.61
CA ASP A 163 -33.25 14.08 35.94
C ASP A 163 -34.02 13.05 36.77
N GLN A 164 -33.92 11.77 36.42
CA GLN A 164 -34.50 10.67 37.20
C GLN A 164 -33.91 10.63 38.62
N LYS A 165 -32.59 10.76 38.76
CA LYS A 165 -31.94 10.83 40.08
C LYS A 165 -32.45 12.01 40.90
N ARG A 166 -32.59 13.19 40.28
CA ARG A 166 -33.14 14.40 40.95
C ARG A 166 -34.58 14.20 41.41
N LEU A 167 -35.41 13.54 40.61
CA LEU A 167 -36.78 13.22 40.96
C LEU A 167 -36.85 12.23 42.13
N ILE A 168 -36.10 11.14 42.07
CA ILE A 168 -36.02 10.14 43.17
C ILE A 168 -35.58 10.81 44.47
N MET A 169 -34.56 11.67 44.42
CA MET A 169 -34.11 12.42 45.58
C MET A 169 -35.20 13.34 46.16
N ALA A 170 -35.93 14.07 45.32
CA ALA A 170 -37.01 14.96 45.79
C ALA A 170 -38.17 14.18 46.44
N ILE A 171 -38.49 12.99 45.92
CA ILE A 171 -39.47 12.06 46.50
C ILE A 171 -38.97 11.58 47.87
N ALA A 172 -37.71 11.13 47.95
CA ALA A 172 -37.13 10.61 49.19
C ALA A 172 -37.08 11.67 50.31
N THR A 173 -36.92 12.95 49.95
CA THR A 173 -36.91 14.06 50.91
C THR A 173 -38.29 14.69 51.14
N SER A 174 -39.36 14.18 50.51
CA SER A 174 -40.72 14.75 50.57
C SER A 174 -40.79 16.25 50.21
N ASP A 175 -39.92 16.72 49.30
CA ASP A 175 -39.82 18.13 48.88
C ASP A 175 -40.84 18.44 47.77
N SER A 176 -42.07 18.77 48.18
CA SER A 176 -43.20 18.97 47.25
C SER A 176 -43.03 20.16 46.29
N PRO A 177 -42.46 21.33 46.67
CA PRO A 177 -42.19 22.41 45.72
C PRO A 177 -41.20 21.99 44.62
N ARG A 178 -40.12 21.28 44.99
CA ARG A 178 -39.12 20.81 44.03
C ARG A 178 -39.68 19.78 43.08
N LEU A 179 -40.54 18.87 43.57
CA LEU A 179 -41.21 17.87 42.73
C LEU A 179 -42.15 18.52 41.70
N ASN A 180 -42.93 19.54 42.10
CA ASN A 180 -43.78 20.31 41.20
C ASN A 180 -42.96 21.05 40.13
N SER A 181 -41.80 21.61 40.49
CA SER A 181 -40.89 22.25 39.54
C SER A 181 -40.35 21.26 38.51
N LEU A 182 -39.84 20.10 38.96
CA LEU A 182 -39.34 19.04 38.07
C LEU A 182 -40.43 18.51 37.13
N MET A 183 -41.65 18.32 37.64
CA MET A 183 -42.81 17.91 36.82
C MET A 183 -43.14 18.93 35.75
N ARG A 184 -43.17 20.24 36.08
CA ARG A 184 -43.43 21.29 35.09
C ARG A 184 -42.37 21.32 33.99
N VAL A 185 -41.09 21.16 34.34
CA VAL A 185 -39.99 21.09 33.37
C VAL A 185 -40.14 19.87 32.46
N ALA A 186 -40.44 18.71 33.03
CA ALA A 186 -40.62 17.47 32.28
C ALA A 186 -41.86 17.50 31.35
N ILE A 187 -42.95 18.14 31.76
CA ILE A 187 -44.13 18.38 30.90
C ILE A 187 -43.75 19.30 29.74
N LYS A 188 -43.05 20.42 30.02
CA LYS A 188 -42.62 21.39 29.00
C LYS A 188 -41.70 20.77 27.96
N GLN A 189 -40.83 19.84 28.36
CA GLN A 189 -39.91 19.13 27.48
C GLN A 189 -40.55 17.95 26.71
N ARG A 190 -41.86 17.70 26.87
CA ARG A 190 -42.60 16.56 26.27
C ARG A 190 -41.97 15.20 26.58
N THR A 191 -41.22 15.07 27.67
CA THR A 191 -40.57 13.80 28.06
C THR A 191 -41.55 12.89 28.80
N LEU A 192 -42.56 13.45 29.48
CA LEU A 192 -43.57 12.70 30.24
C LEU A 192 -44.71 12.13 29.41
N THR A 193 -45.06 12.73 28.26
CA THR A 193 -46.15 12.22 27.39
C THR A 193 -45.86 10.82 26.88
N ALA A 194 -44.58 10.47 26.65
CA ALA A 194 -44.18 9.12 26.26
C ALA A 194 -44.37 8.08 27.38
N VAL A 195 -44.25 8.47 28.65
CA VAL A 195 -44.37 7.55 29.81
C VAL A 195 -45.83 7.31 30.16
N CYS A 196 -46.67 8.35 30.16
CA CYS A 196 -48.11 8.20 30.40
C CYS A 196 -48.79 7.35 29.32
N PHE A 197 -48.32 7.41 28.07
CA PHE A 197 -48.86 6.59 26.97
C PHE A 197 -48.50 5.10 27.09
N GLN A 198 -47.36 4.76 27.72
CA GLN A 198 -46.99 3.35 27.93
C GLN A 198 -47.74 2.70 29.10
N LEU A 199 -48.16 3.48 30.11
CA LEU A 199 -48.95 2.96 31.22
C LEU A 199 -50.44 2.77 30.85
N GLY A 200 -50.95 3.46 29.82
CA GLY A 200 -52.33 3.34 29.36
C GLY A 200 -52.61 2.21 28.36
N ARG A 201 -51.58 1.54 27.81
CA ARG A 201 -51.74 0.56 26.71
C ARG A 201 -51.70 -0.92 27.14
N LYS A 202 -51.63 -1.20 28.45
CA LYS A 202 -51.81 -2.54 29.03
C LYS A 202 -53.14 -2.61 29.78
N ARG A 203 -54.24 -2.70 29.03
CA ARG A 203 -55.51 -3.25 29.52
C ARG A 203 -56.10 -4.10 28.41
#